data_AF-A0A8T3YCE1-F1
#
_entry.id   AF-A0A8T3YCE1-F1
#
_cell.length_a   1.000
_cell.length_b   1.000
_cell.length_c   1.000
_cell.angle_alpha   90.00
_cell.angle_beta   90.00
_cell.angle_gamma   90.00
#
_symmetry.space_group_name_H-M   'P 1'
#
loop_
_entity.id
_entity.type
_entity.pdbx_description
1 polymer ?
#
loop_
_entity_poly.entity_id
_entity_poly.type
_entity_poly.pdbx_seq_one_letter_code
_entity_poly.pdbx_strand_id
1 'polypeptide(L)'
;MKSYLGNKIPVFIVDDYTLPDFVNNKSLVFVSSYSGNTEETLECYQQAMKRGLTVVVMTNGGKLAELANQTKIPIVKIPTCPQPRLSYGYQFLCILRILENCGLVKNNKQLVDSLAVFVGIQREKIKSRAKELAKKLVNKIPIIYGSKNMEAAAYKWKININENAKTTAFGNVFPEHNHNELNGLLKTNGNLHVIFLKCKDDNIRVRKRMDVVKKLADENKIENSVIEADGNSALERIISTIYLGDWVSYFLALEYGIDPTPVELIEKFKKMLD
;
A
#
# COMPACT_ATOMS: atom_id res chain seq x y z
N MET A 1 -3.81 -4.41 5.45
CA MET A 1 -4.27 -5.24 6.60
C MET A 1 -3.22 -5.34 7.70
N LYS A 2 -1.99 -5.79 7.41
CA LYS A 2 -0.88 -5.90 8.37
C LYS A 2 -0.70 -4.66 9.27
N SER A 3 -0.57 -3.47 8.69
CA SER A 3 -0.44 -2.21 9.47
C SER A 3 -1.64 -1.88 10.37
N TYR A 4 -2.85 -2.36 10.02
CA TYR A 4 -4.07 -2.11 10.80
C TYR A 4 -4.23 -3.11 11.96
N LEU A 5 -3.98 -4.40 11.72
CA LEU A 5 -4.08 -5.43 12.76
C LEU A 5 -2.87 -5.42 13.71
N GLY A 6 -1.72 -4.92 13.25
CA GLY A 6 -0.48 -4.91 14.02
C GLY A 6 -0.10 -6.33 14.46
N ASN A 7 0.18 -6.50 15.75
CA ASN A 7 0.57 -7.80 16.32
C ASN A 7 -0.62 -8.59 16.91
N LYS A 8 -1.87 -8.13 16.73
CA LYS A 8 -3.04 -8.82 17.31
C LYS A 8 -3.34 -10.13 16.58
N ILE A 9 -3.14 -10.15 15.27
CA ILE A 9 -3.29 -11.30 14.39
C ILE A 9 -2.08 -11.29 13.47
N PRO A 10 -1.30 -12.38 13.40
CA PRO A 10 -0.15 -12.44 12.51
C PRO A 10 -0.62 -12.40 11.05
N VAL A 11 -0.10 -11.43 10.29
CA VAL A 11 -0.36 -11.30 8.85
C VAL A 11 0.95 -11.40 8.10
N PHE A 12 1.06 -12.42 7.26
CA PHE A 12 2.18 -12.62 6.35
C PHE A 12 1.73 -12.31 4.92
N ILE A 13 2.59 -11.61 4.18
CA ILE A 13 2.41 -11.32 2.76
C ILE A 13 3.33 -12.27 2.02
N VAL A 14 2.79 -12.95 1.02
CA VAL A 14 3.54 -13.80 0.10
C VAL A 14 3.38 -13.18 -1.28
N ASP A 15 4.45 -12.62 -1.80
CA ASP A 15 4.56 -11.93 -3.08
C ASP A 15 5.63 -12.57 -3.98
N ASP A 16 5.82 -13.89 -3.78
CA ASP A 16 6.76 -14.75 -4.49
C ASP A 16 6.07 -16.10 -4.83
N TYR A 17 6.73 -16.97 -5.59
CA TYR A 17 6.19 -18.22 -6.12
C TYR A 17 5.92 -19.31 -5.06
N THR A 18 6.46 -19.17 -3.85
CA THR A 18 6.45 -20.25 -2.85
C THR A 18 5.67 -19.88 -1.60
N LEU A 19 4.69 -20.72 -1.25
CA LEU A 19 3.98 -20.61 0.02
C LEU A 19 4.89 -21.12 1.16
N PRO A 20 5.18 -20.32 2.19
CA PRO A 20 6.10 -20.72 3.26
C PRO A 20 5.68 -22.01 3.97
N ASP A 21 6.66 -22.80 4.43
CA ASP A 21 6.42 -24.12 5.04
C ASP A 21 5.67 -24.07 6.37
N PHE A 22 5.75 -22.94 7.09
CA PHE A 22 5.03 -22.77 8.35
C PHE A 22 3.51 -22.64 8.16
N VAL A 23 3.03 -22.36 6.94
CA VAL A 23 1.60 -22.21 6.64
C VAL A 23 0.93 -23.59 6.68
N ASN A 24 -0.05 -23.73 7.57
CA ASN A 24 -0.71 -25.00 7.88
C ASN A 24 -2.23 -24.83 8.07
N ASN A 25 -2.92 -25.89 8.50
CA ASN A 25 -4.37 -25.94 8.69
C ASN A 25 -4.95 -24.93 9.71
N LYS A 26 -4.12 -24.27 10.53
CA LYS A 26 -4.52 -23.16 11.39
C LYS A 26 -4.42 -21.79 10.70
N SER A 27 -4.02 -21.77 9.43
CA SER A 27 -3.86 -20.55 8.63
C SER A 27 -5.09 -20.32 7.76
N LEU A 28 -5.47 -19.05 7.59
CA LEU A 28 -6.43 -18.60 6.59
C LEU A 28 -5.66 -17.97 5.44
N VAL A 29 -5.71 -18.58 4.26
CA VAL A 29 -4.95 -18.14 3.09
C VAL A 29 -5.84 -17.31 2.17
N PHE A 30 -5.49 -16.05 1.98
CA PHE A 30 -6.11 -15.20 0.96
C PHE A 30 -5.26 -15.24 -0.30
N VAL A 31 -5.82 -15.77 -1.38
CA VAL A 31 -5.18 -15.75 -2.70
C VAL A 31 -5.80 -14.60 -3.48
N SER A 32 -5.04 -13.53 -3.71
CA SER A 32 -5.56 -12.31 -4.30
C SER A 32 -4.79 -11.87 -5.54
N SER A 33 -5.46 -11.90 -6.68
CA SER A 33 -4.99 -11.29 -7.93
C SER A 33 -6.18 -10.64 -8.60
N TYR A 34 -6.08 -9.34 -8.92
CA TYR A 34 -7.18 -8.63 -9.57
C TYR A 34 -7.48 -9.23 -10.96
N SER A 35 -6.46 -9.43 -11.80
CA SER A 35 -6.63 -10.04 -13.12
C SER A 35 -6.95 -11.55 -13.03
N GLY A 36 -6.52 -12.19 -11.95
CA GLY A 36 -6.61 -13.64 -11.75
C GLY A 36 -5.58 -14.44 -12.56
N ASN A 37 -4.62 -13.77 -13.18
CA ASN A 37 -3.63 -14.41 -14.07
C ASN A 37 -2.18 -14.20 -13.60
N THR A 38 -1.96 -13.59 -12.43
CA THR A 38 -0.62 -13.41 -11.86
C THR A 38 0.01 -14.77 -11.57
N GLU A 39 1.17 -15.05 -12.16
CA GLU A 39 1.82 -16.37 -12.16
C GLU A 39 2.13 -16.84 -10.72
N GLU A 40 2.78 -16.00 -9.93
CA GLU A 40 3.14 -16.25 -8.54
C GLU A 40 1.91 -16.59 -7.69
N THR A 41 0.80 -15.88 -7.94
CA THR A 41 -0.45 -16.06 -7.21
C THR A 41 -1.13 -17.38 -7.56
N LEU A 42 -1.09 -17.78 -8.84
CA LEU A 42 -1.63 -19.06 -9.30
C LEU A 42 -0.82 -20.24 -8.76
N GLU A 43 0.50 -20.09 -8.66
CA GLU A 43 1.39 -21.11 -8.08
C GLU A 43 1.13 -21.27 -6.57
N CYS A 44 1.07 -20.16 -5.82
CA CYS A 44 0.70 -20.19 -4.41
C CYS A 44 -0.69 -20.79 -4.17
N TYR A 45 -1.66 -20.55 -5.07
CA TYR A 45 -2.98 -21.16 -5.01
C TYR A 45 -2.88 -22.69 -5.11
N GLN A 46 -2.16 -23.22 -6.10
CA GLN A 46 -2.00 -24.66 -6.27
C GLN A 46 -1.33 -25.31 -5.07
N GLN A 47 -0.29 -24.68 -4.52
CA GLN A 47 0.38 -25.16 -3.31
C GLN A 47 -0.57 -25.19 -2.10
N ALA A 48 -1.38 -24.16 -1.91
CA ALA A 48 -2.36 -24.10 -0.83
C ALA A 48 -3.42 -25.21 -0.96
N MET A 49 -3.91 -25.44 -2.19
CA MET A 49 -4.88 -26.51 -2.48
C MET A 49 -4.28 -27.90 -2.26
N LYS A 50 -3.05 -28.16 -2.72
CA LYS A 50 -2.34 -29.42 -2.51
C LYS A 50 -2.13 -29.75 -1.03
N ARG A 51 -1.92 -28.72 -0.20
CA ARG A 51 -1.77 -28.83 1.26
C ARG A 51 -3.12 -28.91 2.01
N GLY A 52 -4.26 -28.84 1.31
CA GLY A 52 -5.59 -28.90 1.94
C GLY A 52 -5.87 -27.73 2.88
N LEU A 53 -5.36 -26.54 2.56
CA LEU A 53 -5.50 -25.36 3.43
C LEU A 53 -6.86 -24.68 3.26
N THR A 54 -7.25 -23.89 4.27
CA THR A 54 -8.41 -23.01 4.19
C THR A 54 -8.07 -21.81 3.30
N VAL A 55 -8.64 -21.79 2.09
CA VAL A 55 -8.38 -20.76 1.07
C VAL A 55 -9.61 -19.91 0.82
N VAL A 56 -9.41 -18.60 0.66
CA VAL A 56 -10.37 -17.68 0.07
C VAL A 56 -9.72 -17.01 -1.13
N VAL A 57 -10.41 -17.05 -2.28
CA VAL A 57 -9.95 -16.41 -3.51
C VAL A 57 -10.56 -15.03 -3.65
N MET A 58 -9.75 -14.03 -4.02
CA MET A 58 -10.16 -12.65 -4.24
C MET A 58 -9.71 -12.18 -5.62
N THR A 59 -10.63 -12.07 -6.58
CA THR A 59 -10.30 -11.75 -7.97
C THR A 59 -11.42 -11.02 -8.70
N ASN A 60 -11.09 -10.24 -9.74
CA ASN A 60 -12.07 -9.75 -10.71
C ASN A 60 -12.36 -10.79 -11.81
N GLY A 61 -11.55 -11.84 -11.99
CA GLY A 61 -11.76 -12.87 -13.01
C GLY A 61 -10.56 -13.79 -13.23
N GLY A 62 -10.33 -14.15 -14.50
CA GLY A 62 -9.16 -14.91 -14.96
C GLY A 62 -9.10 -16.36 -14.49
N LYS A 63 -7.95 -16.98 -14.75
CA LYS A 63 -7.67 -18.39 -14.47
C LYS A 63 -7.88 -18.73 -12.99
N LEU A 64 -7.56 -17.82 -12.08
CA LEU A 64 -7.78 -18.01 -10.65
C LEU A 64 -9.27 -18.19 -10.31
N ALA A 65 -10.18 -17.45 -10.97
CA ALA A 65 -11.62 -17.63 -10.77
C ALA A 65 -12.10 -18.98 -11.31
N GLU A 66 -11.59 -19.41 -12.47
CA GLU A 66 -11.92 -20.70 -13.08
C GLU A 66 -11.50 -21.87 -12.18
N LEU A 67 -10.25 -21.85 -11.71
CA LEU A 67 -9.71 -22.86 -10.80
C LEU A 67 -10.49 -22.93 -9.48
N ALA A 68 -10.82 -21.77 -8.90
CA ALA A 68 -11.60 -21.70 -7.67
C ALA A 68 -13.02 -22.26 -7.83
N ASN A 69 -13.67 -22.01 -8.97
CA ASN A 69 -14.98 -22.59 -9.26
C ASN A 69 -14.91 -24.12 -9.43
N GLN A 70 -13.91 -24.64 -10.15
CA GLN A 70 -13.72 -26.09 -10.35
C GLN A 70 -13.50 -26.83 -9.03
N THR A 71 -12.73 -26.21 -8.12
CA THR A 71 -12.42 -26.76 -6.79
C THR A 71 -13.43 -26.39 -5.70
N LYS A 72 -14.49 -25.65 -6.05
CA LYS A 72 -15.54 -25.16 -5.14
C LYS A 72 -15.01 -24.32 -3.97
N ILE A 73 -13.92 -23.59 -4.18
CA ILE A 73 -13.36 -22.65 -3.21
C ILE A 73 -14.14 -21.34 -3.25
N PRO A 74 -14.46 -20.72 -2.09
CA PRO A 74 -15.16 -19.44 -2.05
C PRO A 74 -14.41 -18.34 -2.81
N ILE A 75 -15.14 -17.62 -3.66
CA ILE A 75 -14.63 -16.48 -4.43
C ILE A 75 -15.28 -15.20 -3.92
N VAL A 76 -14.45 -14.23 -3.53
CA VAL A 76 -14.84 -12.83 -3.39
C VAL A 76 -14.57 -12.13 -4.72
N LYS A 77 -15.65 -11.73 -5.40
CA LYS A 77 -15.53 -10.97 -6.64
C LYS A 77 -15.12 -9.53 -6.33
N ILE A 78 -13.95 -9.12 -6.81
CA ILE A 78 -13.52 -7.72 -6.74
C ILE A 78 -14.20 -6.95 -7.87
N PRO A 79 -14.88 -5.82 -7.59
CA PRO A 79 -15.50 -5.01 -8.62
C PRO A 79 -14.50 -4.52 -9.66
N THR A 80 -14.97 -4.37 -10.91
CA THR A 80 -14.16 -3.80 -11.98
C THR A 80 -13.86 -2.33 -11.68
N CYS A 81 -12.60 -1.95 -11.87
CA CYS A 81 -12.11 -0.58 -11.76
C CYS A 81 -11.15 -0.29 -12.92
N PRO A 82 -10.89 1.00 -13.25
CA PRO A 82 -10.04 1.35 -14.39
C PRO A 82 -8.64 0.76 -14.32
N GLN A 83 -8.09 0.63 -13.12
CA GLN A 83 -6.75 0.11 -12.85
C GLN A 83 -6.74 -0.65 -11.52
N PRO A 84 -6.10 -1.84 -11.44
CA PRO A 84 -6.10 -2.68 -10.23
C PRO A 84 -5.69 -1.94 -8.95
N ARG A 85 -4.74 -1.00 -9.08
CA ARG A 85 -4.23 -0.17 -7.98
C ARG A 85 -5.28 0.71 -7.30
N LEU A 86 -6.46 0.89 -7.90
CA LEU A 86 -7.59 1.62 -7.33
C LEU A 86 -8.55 0.73 -6.52
N SER A 87 -8.39 -0.60 -6.59
CA SER A 87 -9.29 -1.57 -5.93
C SER A 87 -8.98 -1.84 -4.45
N TYR A 88 -7.93 -1.23 -3.88
CA TYR A 88 -7.42 -1.55 -2.54
C TYR A 88 -8.47 -1.38 -1.43
N GLY A 89 -9.39 -0.41 -1.58
CA GLY A 89 -10.50 -0.20 -0.64
C GLY A 89 -11.45 -1.40 -0.59
N TYR A 90 -11.85 -1.92 -1.76
CA TYR A 90 -12.68 -3.13 -1.84
C TYR A 90 -11.95 -4.32 -1.22
N GLN A 91 -10.70 -4.55 -1.62
CA GLN A 91 -9.91 -5.68 -1.10
C GLN A 91 -9.78 -5.62 0.43
N PHE A 92 -9.44 -4.45 0.98
CA PHE A 92 -9.30 -4.27 2.42
C PHE A 92 -10.61 -4.57 3.16
N LEU A 93 -11.73 -4.01 2.71
CA LEU A 93 -13.04 -4.20 3.35
C LEU A 93 -13.53 -5.64 3.25
N CYS A 94 -13.29 -6.31 2.11
CA CYS A 94 -13.59 -7.72 1.94
C CYS A 94 -12.80 -8.61 2.92
N ILE A 95 -11.48 -8.40 3.03
CA ILE A 95 -10.65 -9.13 4.00
C ILE A 95 -11.15 -8.85 5.41
N LEU A 96 -11.41 -7.58 5.76
CA LEU A 96 -11.89 -7.21 7.08
C LEU A 96 -13.20 -7.93 7.43
N ARG A 97 -14.16 -7.96 6.50
CA ARG A 97 -15.44 -8.63 6.69
C ARG A 97 -15.31 -10.15 6.82
N ILE A 98 -14.39 -10.76 6.09
CA ILE A 98 -14.11 -12.19 6.23
C ILE A 98 -13.52 -12.49 7.61
N LEU A 99 -12.55 -11.70 8.06
CA LEU A 99 -11.96 -11.86 9.39
C LEU A 99 -13.02 -11.68 10.49
N GLU A 100 -13.98 -10.77 10.31
CA GLU A 100 -15.13 -10.61 11.23
C GLU A 100 -16.01 -11.87 11.26
N ASN A 101 -16.38 -12.40 10.09
CA ASN A 101 -17.22 -13.59 9.99
C ASN A 101 -16.52 -14.84 10.54
N CYS A 102 -15.19 -14.89 10.48
CA CYS A 102 -14.38 -15.93 11.11
C CYS A 102 -14.18 -15.71 12.63
N GLY A 103 -14.70 -14.62 13.20
CA GLY A 103 -14.51 -14.28 14.62
C GLY A 103 -13.09 -13.87 15.00
N LEU A 104 -12.22 -13.60 14.02
CA LEU A 104 -10.84 -13.21 14.25
C LEU A 104 -10.72 -11.74 14.66
N VAL A 105 -11.62 -10.88 14.16
CA VAL A 105 -11.72 -9.48 14.58
C VAL A 105 -13.14 -9.14 15.04
N LYS A 106 -13.26 -8.12 15.89
CA LYS A 106 -14.56 -7.58 16.32
C LYS A 106 -15.29 -6.95 15.13
N ASN A 107 -16.62 -6.83 15.23
CA ASN A 107 -17.44 -6.11 14.27
C ASN A 107 -16.95 -4.66 14.11
N ASN A 108 -16.63 -4.25 12.88
CA ASN A 108 -16.11 -2.93 12.53
C ASN A 108 -17.11 -2.09 11.74
N LYS A 109 -18.40 -2.44 11.68
CA LYS A 109 -19.39 -1.69 10.88
C LYS A 109 -19.36 -0.19 11.17
N GLN A 110 -19.43 0.20 12.44
CA GLN A 110 -19.38 1.61 12.85
C GLN A 110 -18.06 2.29 12.46
N LEU A 111 -16.93 1.57 12.54
CA LEU A 111 -15.62 2.08 12.14
C LEU A 111 -15.52 2.28 10.61
N VAL A 112 -16.11 1.38 9.83
CA VAL A 112 -16.15 1.50 8.36
C VAL A 112 -17.08 2.63 7.93
N ASP A 113 -18.24 2.76 8.58
CA ASP A 113 -19.18 3.85 8.32
C ASP A 113 -18.55 5.21 8.67
N SER A 114 -17.85 5.31 9.82
CA SER A 114 -17.15 6.55 10.22
C SER A 114 -16.01 6.89 9.26
N LEU A 115 -15.27 5.88 8.79
CA LEU A 115 -14.19 6.05 7.81
C LEU A 115 -14.72 6.65 6.50
N ALA A 116 -15.83 6.12 5.98
CA ALA A 116 -16.41 6.60 4.73
C ALA A 116 -16.84 8.07 4.83
N VAL A 117 -17.50 8.45 5.94
CA VAL A 117 -17.88 9.83 6.23
C VAL A 117 -16.65 10.72 6.36
N PHE A 118 -15.64 10.30 7.13
CA PHE A 118 -14.41 11.05 7.35
C PHE A 118 -13.68 11.34 6.03
N VAL A 119 -13.46 10.33 5.18
CA VAL A 119 -12.80 10.50 3.88
C VAL A 119 -13.61 11.41 2.97
N GLY A 120 -14.93 11.31 2.99
CA GLY A 120 -15.83 12.20 2.25
C GLY A 120 -15.67 13.66 2.64
N ILE A 121 -15.69 13.96 3.95
CA ILE A 121 -15.54 15.32 4.48
C ILE A 121 -14.14 15.89 4.18
N GLN A 122 -13.09 15.08 4.32
CA GLN A 122 -11.71 15.55 4.14
C GLN A 122 -11.29 15.66 2.67
N ARG A 123 -12.12 15.25 1.72
CA ARG A 123 -11.76 15.09 0.29
C ARG A 123 -11.10 16.33 -0.31
N GLU A 124 -11.74 17.49 -0.20
CA GLU A 124 -11.23 18.71 -0.84
C GLU A 124 -9.98 19.26 -0.14
N LYS A 125 -9.92 19.17 1.19
CA LYS A 125 -8.70 19.49 1.96
C LYS A 125 -7.53 18.60 1.53
N ILE A 126 -7.76 17.30 1.39
CA ILE A 126 -6.75 16.33 0.95
C ILE A 126 -6.28 16.65 -0.47
N LYS A 127 -7.20 16.92 -1.41
CA LYS A 127 -6.83 17.30 -2.78
C LYS A 127 -6.00 18.58 -2.83
N SER A 128 -6.36 19.61 -2.07
CA SER A 128 -5.59 20.86 -2.02
C SER A 128 -4.16 20.61 -1.55
N ARG A 129 -4.01 19.90 -0.42
CA ARG A 129 -2.70 19.52 0.13
C ARG A 129 -1.89 18.68 -0.88
N ALA A 130 -2.56 17.76 -1.57
CA ALA A 130 -1.92 16.92 -2.58
C ALA A 130 -1.38 17.74 -3.75
N LYS A 131 -2.15 18.72 -4.25
CA LYS A 131 -1.75 19.60 -5.33
C LYS A 131 -0.53 20.46 -4.94
N GLU A 132 -0.52 20.99 -3.71
CA GLU A 132 0.63 21.73 -3.19
C GLU A 132 1.88 20.86 -3.06
N LEU A 133 1.74 19.64 -2.56
CA LEU A 133 2.87 18.72 -2.45
C LEU A 133 3.38 18.28 -3.82
N ALA A 134 2.50 17.96 -4.77
CA ALA A 134 2.87 17.58 -6.13
C ALA A 134 3.76 18.63 -6.80
N LYS A 135 3.43 19.92 -6.68
CA LYS A 135 4.27 21.02 -7.18
C LYS A 135 5.69 21.02 -6.61
N LYS A 136 5.86 20.65 -5.34
CA LYS A 136 7.18 20.54 -4.70
C LYS A 136 8.00 19.36 -5.24
N LEU A 137 7.33 18.32 -5.76
CA LEU A 137 7.96 17.09 -6.24
C LEU A 137 8.35 17.14 -7.72
N VAL A 138 7.94 18.17 -8.47
CA VAL A 138 8.32 18.35 -9.88
C VAL A 138 9.84 18.36 -10.02
N ASN A 139 10.38 17.53 -10.92
CA ASN A 139 11.82 17.34 -11.17
C ASN A 139 12.61 16.85 -9.95
N LYS A 140 11.96 16.14 -9.03
CA LYS A 140 12.59 15.50 -7.86
C LYS A 140 12.31 14.01 -7.83
N ILE A 141 13.19 13.27 -7.15
CA ILE A 141 13.02 11.85 -6.82
C ILE A 141 12.38 11.79 -5.42
N PRO A 142 11.10 11.41 -5.29
CA PRO A 142 10.44 11.35 -4.00
C PRO A 142 10.93 10.13 -3.20
N ILE A 143 11.30 10.37 -1.94
CA ILE A 143 11.70 9.33 -1.00
C ILE A 143 10.70 9.34 0.16
N ILE A 144 9.88 8.30 0.26
CA ILE A 144 8.79 8.24 1.23
C ILE A 144 9.22 7.45 2.47
N TYR A 145 9.32 8.12 3.60
CA TYR A 145 9.63 7.49 4.88
C TYR A 145 8.44 7.49 5.82
N GLY A 146 8.05 6.31 6.31
CA GLY A 146 6.98 6.14 7.28
C GLY A 146 7.42 5.39 8.53
N SER A 147 6.56 5.31 9.53
CA SER A 147 6.71 4.35 10.62
C SER A 147 6.16 2.98 10.21
N LYS A 148 6.32 1.95 11.05
CA LYS A 148 5.62 0.67 10.84
C LYS A 148 4.09 0.79 10.83
N ASN A 149 3.52 1.76 11.55
CA ASN A 149 2.08 2.03 11.45
C ASN A 149 1.69 2.60 10.08
N MET A 150 2.56 3.41 9.48
CA MET A 150 2.36 4.04 8.18
C MET A 150 3.00 3.27 7.01
N GLU A 151 3.50 2.06 7.23
CA GLU A 151 4.20 1.26 6.22
C GLU A 151 3.35 1.02 4.97
N ALA A 152 2.07 0.66 5.16
CA ALA A 152 1.13 0.49 4.06
C ALA A 152 0.94 1.79 3.24
N ALA A 153 0.91 2.95 3.90
CA ALA A 153 0.79 4.23 3.22
C ALA A 153 2.08 4.58 2.46
N ALA A 154 3.25 4.44 3.09
CA ALA A 154 4.54 4.70 2.45
C ALA A 154 4.74 3.84 1.19
N TYR A 155 4.45 2.54 1.30
CA TYR A 155 4.53 1.61 0.19
C TYR A 155 3.56 1.97 -0.95
N LYS A 156 2.32 2.34 -0.60
CA LYS A 156 1.30 2.72 -1.58
C LYS A 156 1.66 4.02 -2.31
N TRP A 157 2.22 5.01 -1.62
CA TRP A 157 2.72 6.25 -2.24
C TRP A 157 3.83 5.95 -3.23
N LYS A 158 4.82 5.14 -2.83
CA LYS A 158 5.91 4.69 -3.72
C LYS A 158 5.33 4.09 -5.00
N ILE A 159 4.45 3.09 -4.89
CA ILE A 159 3.86 2.43 -6.06
C ILE A 159 3.12 3.44 -6.93
N ASN A 160 2.23 4.22 -6.34
CA ASN A 160 1.38 5.12 -7.10
C ASN A 160 2.15 6.22 -7.82
N ILE A 161 3.20 6.77 -7.21
CA ILE A 161 4.05 7.76 -7.89
C ILE A 161 4.77 7.11 -9.08
N ASN A 162 5.32 5.90 -8.93
CA ASN A 162 5.95 5.19 -10.05
C ASN A 162 4.95 4.88 -11.18
N GLU A 163 3.74 4.40 -10.86
CA GLU A 163 2.76 4.01 -11.89
C GLU A 163 2.01 5.19 -12.50
N ASN A 164 1.51 6.14 -11.69
CA ASN A 164 0.69 7.24 -12.16
C ASN A 164 1.55 8.35 -12.76
N ALA A 165 2.54 8.84 -12.01
CA ALA A 165 3.39 9.95 -12.45
C ALA A 165 4.55 9.51 -13.34
N LYS A 166 4.73 8.20 -13.54
CA LYS A 166 5.78 7.61 -14.39
C LYS A 166 7.18 8.13 -14.06
N THR A 167 7.42 8.39 -12.77
CA THR A 167 8.70 8.88 -12.24
C THR A 167 9.16 8.02 -11.08
N THR A 168 10.48 7.91 -10.92
CA THR A 168 11.08 7.07 -9.89
C THR A 168 10.76 7.61 -8.50
N ALA A 169 10.18 6.75 -7.66
CA ALA A 169 10.03 7.00 -6.23
C ALA A 169 10.47 5.78 -5.42
N PHE A 170 11.02 6.05 -4.24
CA PHE A 170 11.45 5.03 -3.29
C PHE A 170 10.77 5.21 -1.95
N GLY A 171 10.87 4.22 -1.08
CA GLY A 171 10.38 4.36 0.27
C GLY A 171 10.91 3.28 1.20
N ASN A 172 10.99 3.64 2.47
CA ASN A 172 11.43 2.77 3.56
C ASN A 172 10.73 3.18 4.86
N VAL A 173 10.94 2.43 5.94
CA VAL A 173 10.28 2.65 7.22
C VAL A 173 11.25 2.70 8.39
N PHE A 174 10.88 3.46 9.41
CA PHE A 174 11.61 3.50 10.68
C PHE A 174 11.27 2.27 11.55
N PRO A 175 12.25 1.72 12.31
CA PRO A 175 13.63 2.20 12.46
C PRO A 175 14.61 1.70 11.39
N GLU A 176 14.20 0.79 10.50
CA GLU A 176 15.07 0.14 9.49
C GLU A 176 15.88 1.14 8.65
N HIS A 177 15.23 2.23 8.22
CA HIS A 177 15.88 3.35 7.55
C HIS A 177 17.15 3.84 8.27
N ASN A 178 17.12 3.96 9.61
CA ASN A 178 18.28 4.44 10.36
C ASN A 178 19.47 3.49 10.34
N HIS A 179 19.24 2.20 10.07
CA HIS A 179 20.28 1.19 10.03
C HIS A 179 20.93 1.09 8.65
N ASN A 180 20.15 1.34 7.58
CA ASN A 180 20.58 0.99 6.22
C ASN A 180 20.80 2.21 5.32
N GLU A 181 20.09 3.32 5.54
CA GLU A 181 20.04 4.43 4.58
C GLU A 181 20.59 5.76 5.11
N LEU A 182 20.79 5.90 6.43
CA LEU A 182 21.12 7.19 7.05
C LEU A 182 22.38 7.85 6.46
N ASN A 183 23.42 7.05 6.20
CA ASN A 183 24.66 7.55 5.61
C ASN A 183 24.48 8.01 4.15
N GLY A 184 23.44 7.57 3.46
CA GLY A 184 23.10 8.00 2.11
C GLY A 184 22.71 9.48 2.03
N LEU A 185 22.39 10.13 3.15
CA LEU A 185 22.12 11.57 3.20
C LEU A 185 23.38 12.43 2.98
N LEU A 186 24.58 11.88 3.18
CA LEU A 186 25.84 12.63 3.02
C LEU A 186 26.19 12.92 1.56
N LYS A 187 25.76 12.05 0.64
CA LYS A 187 26.03 12.19 -0.79
C LYS A 187 24.87 11.65 -1.61
N THR A 188 24.05 12.55 -2.10
CA THR A 188 22.89 12.24 -2.94
C THR A 188 23.24 12.38 -4.41
N ASN A 189 22.89 11.37 -5.22
CA ASN A 189 22.88 11.52 -6.68
C ASN A 189 21.45 11.88 -7.12
N GLY A 190 21.28 13.03 -7.76
CA GLY A 190 19.98 13.55 -8.19
C GLY A 190 19.30 14.47 -7.16
N ASN A 191 18.16 15.04 -7.57
CA ASN A 191 17.40 16.00 -6.78
C ASN A 191 16.37 15.26 -5.92
N LEU A 192 16.70 14.97 -4.66
CA LEU A 192 15.80 14.20 -3.78
C LEU A 192 14.78 15.11 -3.08
N HIS A 193 13.58 14.57 -2.82
CA HIS A 193 12.63 15.18 -1.89
C HIS A 193 12.13 14.14 -0.89
N VAL A 194 12.47 14.31 0.38
CA VAL A 194 12.09 13.35 1.42
C VAL A 194 10.71 13.69 1.97
N ILE A 195 9.81 12.71 2.02
CA ILE A 195 8.46 12.85 2.57
C ILE A 195 8.37 12.01 3.83
N PHE A 196 8.22 12.65 4.99
CA PHE A 196 8.02 11.97 6.26
C PHE A 196 6.53 11.81 6.55
N LEU A 197 6.03 10.58 6.57
CA LEU A 197 4.68 10.22 7.00
C LEU A 197 4.71 9.94 8.51
N LYS A 198 4.30 10.93 9.30
CA LYS A 198 4.27 10.84 10.76
C LYS A 198 2.87 10.48 11.25
N CYS A 199 2.79 9.63 12.26
CA CYS A 199 1.55 9.32 12.94
C CYS A 199 1.68 9.59 14.44
N LYS A 200 0.63 10.17 15.04
CA LYS A 200 0.58 10.42 16.48
C LYS A 200 0.66 9.15 17.33
N ASP A 201 0.26 8.00 16.78
CA ASP A 201 0.31 6.69 17.45
C ASP A 201 1.69 6.02 17.36
N ASP A 202 2.64 6.64 16.66
CA ASP A 202 3.97 6.08 16.53
C ASP A 202 4.68 6.04 17.88
N ASN A 203 5.51 5.01 18.06
CA ASN A 203 6.38 4.93 19.23
C ASN A 203 7.18 6.25 19.34
N ILE A 204 7.22 6.85 20.53
CA ILE A 204 7.88 8.13 20.76
C ILE A 204 9.35 8.13 20.29
N ARG A 205 10.03 6.97 20.35
CA ARG A 205 11.40 6.80 19.85
C ARG A 205 11.47 6.89 18.33
N VAL A 206 10.47 6.37 17.62
CA VAL A 206 10.37 6.48 16.15
C VAL A 206 10.10 7.92 15.73
N ARG A 207 9.20 8.63 16.42
CA ARG A 207 8.98 10.06 16.17
C ARG A 207 10.25 10.88 16.35
N LYS A 208 10.96 10.66 17.47
CA LYS A 208 12.27 11.31 17.72
C LYS A 208 13.28 10.98 16.61
N ARG A 209 13.33 9.74 16.12
CA ARG A 209 14.20 9.35 15.00
C ARG A 209 13.83 10.10 13.72
N MET A 210 12.55 10.23 13.39
CA MET A 210 12.10 11.01 12.23
C MET A 210 12.48 12.48 12.36
N ASP A 211 12.35 13.07 13.55
CA ASP A 211 12.76 14.46 13.81
C ASP A 211 14.26 14.67 13.61
N VAL A 212 15.08 13.75 14.14
CA VAL A 212 16.54 13.77 13.96
C VAL A 212 16.92 13.60 12.50
N VAL A 213 16.32 12.63 11.79
CA VAL A 213 16.61 12.42 10.36
C VAL A 213 16.20 13.61 9.52
N LYS A 214 15.05 14.24 9.81
CA LYS A 214 14.65 15.47 9.14
C LYS A 214 15.69 16.58 9.33
N LYS A 215 16.17 16.77 10.57
CA LYS A 215 17.22 17.76 10.86
C LYS A 215 18.50 17.46 10.07
N LEU A 216 18.94 16.21 10.02
CA LEU A 216 20.11 15.79 9.25
C LEU A 216 19.90 16.01 7.74
N ALA A 217 18.69 15.78 7.21
CA ALA A 217 18.35 16.08 5.82
C ALA A 217 18.44 17.60 5.55
N ASP A 218 17.92 18.44 6.46
CA ASP A 218 18.03 19.91 6.36
C ASP A 218 19.51 20.36 6.37
N GLU A 219 20.34 19.81 7.26
CA GLU A 219 21.77 20.10 7.37
C GLU A 219 22.53 19.73 6.07
N ASN A 220 22.11 18.67 5.39
CA ASN A 220 22.65 18.23 4.10
C ASN A 220 21.92 18.86 2.88
N LYS A 221 21.08 19.88 3.10
CA LYS A 221 20.34 20.62 2.07
C LYS A 221 19.42 19.74 1.21
N ILE A 222 18.90 18.66 1.79
CA ILE A 222 17.91 17.78 1.16
C ILE A 222 16.52 18.33 1.48
N GLU A 223 15.79 18.72 0.45
CA GLU A 223 14.43 19.19 0.61
C GLU A 223 13.53 18.11 1.19
N ASN A 224 12.61 18.52 2.06
CA ASN A 224 11.69 17.59 2.68
C ASN A 224 10.33 18.21 3.02
N SER A 225 9.33 17.34 3.12
CA SER A 225 7.98 17.65 3.59
C SER A 225 7.58 16.68 4.70
N VAL A 226 6.84 17.18 5.68
CA VAL A 226 6.27 16.37 6.76
C VAL A 226 4.76 16.29 6.59
N ILE A 227 4.24 15.07 6.58
CA ILE A 227 2.82 14.78 6.49
C ILE A 227 2.40 14.14 7.81
N GLU A 228 1.70 14.91 8.63
CA GLU A 228 1.01 14.38 9.81
C GLU A 228 -0.26 13.65 9.35
N ALA A 229 -0.37 12.38 9.71
CA ALA A 229 -1.52 11.53 9.42
C ALA A 229 -2.76 12.04 10.17
N ASP A 230 -3.84 12.29 9.43
CA ASP A 230 -5.08 12.88 9.94
C ASP A 230 -6.18 11.82 10.15
N GLY A 231 -6.90 11.88 11.27
CA GLY A 231 -7.95 10.92 11.61
C GLY A 231 -8.06 10.64 13.11
N ASN A 232 -9.24 10.16 13.52
CA ASN A 232 -9.57 9.82 14.90
C ASN A 232 -9.18 8.38 15.22
N SER A 233 -9.32 7.45 14.27
CA SER A 233 -8.85 6.06 14.40
C SER A 233 -7.55 5.77 13.64
N ALA A 234 -6.87 4.67 13.99
CA ALA A 234 -5.67 4.22 13.27
C ALA A 234 -5.98 3.93 11.80
N LEU A 235 -7.16 3.37 11.51
CA LEU A 235 -7.60 3.08 10.16
C LEU A 235 -7.84 4.38 9.37
N GLU A 236 -8.51 5.37 9.96
CA GLU A 236 -8.71 6.69 9.34
C GLU A 236 -7.38 7.36 8.99
N ARG A 237 -6.39 7.31 9.90
CA ARG A 237 -5.04 7.84 9.67
C ARG A 237 -4.32 7.15 8.52
N ILE A 238 -4.38 5.81 8.45
CA ILE A 238 -3.77 5.04 7.36
C ILE A 238 -4.44 5.39 6.02
N ILE A 239 -5.77 5.34 5.97
CA ILE A 239 -6.55 5.48 4.73
C ILE A 239 -6.51 6.92 4.21
N SER A 240 -6.61 7.94 5.08
CA SER A 240 -6.50 9.34 4.66
C SER A 240 -5.11 9.66 4.12
N THR A 241 -4.07 9.07 4.71
CA THR A 241 -2.69 9.23 4.23
C THR A 241 -2.52 8.54 2.88
N ILE A 242 -3.03 7.32 2.69
CA ILE A 242 -3.06 6.66 1.36
C ILE A 242 -3.79 7.55 0.34
N TYR A 243 -4.97 8.05 0.70
CA TYR A 243 -5.81 8.85 -0.19
C TYR A 243 -5.13 10.16 -0.60
N LEU A 244 -4.39 10.79 0.32
CA LEU A 244 -3.51 11.92 -0.01
C LEU A 244 -2.46 11.53 -1.05
N GLY A 245 -1.80 10.38 -0.89
CA GLY A 245 -0.81 9.87 -1.84
C GLY A 245 -1.37 9.55 -3.22
N ASP A 246 -2.59 9.01 -3.30
CA ASP A 246 -3.30 8.81 -4.57
C ASP A 246 -3.41 10.15 -5.31
N TRP A 247 -3.92 11.19 -4.64
CA TRP A 247 -4.02 12.53 -5.24
C TRP A 247 -2.67 13.16 -5.55
N VAL A 248 -1.64 12.98 -4.70
CA VAL A 248 -0.30 13.50 -4.95
C VAL A 248 0.26 12.92 -6.24
N SER A 249 0.16 11.60 -6.41
CA SER A 249 0.64 10.91 -7.62
C SER A 249 -0.14 11.34 -8.87
N TYR A 250 -1.45 11.54 -8.75
CA TYR A 250 -2.30 12.03 -9.83
C TYR A 250 -1.91 13.46 -10.24
N PHE A 251 -1.84 14.39 -9.28
CA PHE A 251 -1.46 15.77 -9.60
C PHE A 251 -0.04 15.88 -10.11
N LEU A 252 0.91 15.07 -9.61
CA LEU A 252 2.26 15.03 -10.14
C LEU A 252 2.32 14.57 -11.60
N ALA A 253 1.49 13.58 -11.98
CA ALA A 253 1.35 13.19 -13.39
C ALA A 253 0.85 14.35 -14.25
N LEU A 254 -0.13 15.12 -13.74
CA LEU A 254 -0.64 16.30 -14.45
C LEU A 254 0.41 17.42 -14.58
N GLU A 255 1.22 17.66 -13.55
CA GLU A 255 2.33 18.63 -13.63
C GLU A 255 3.38 18.20 -14.69
N TYR A 256 3.50 16.90 -14.98
CA TYR A 256 4.32 16.37 -16.07
C TYR A 256 3.61 16.27 -17.42
N GLY A 257 2.32 16.59 -17.51
CA GLY A 257 1.53 16.42 -18.74
C GLY A 257 1.34 14.95 -19.15
N ILE A 258 1.38 14.02 -18.18
CA ILE A 258 1.30 12.57 -18.37
C ILE A 258 -0.10 12.06 -18.01
N ASP A 259 -0.67 11.17 -18.83
CA ASP A 259 -1.88 10.42 -18.43
C ASP A 259 -1.53 9.42 -17.30
N PRO A 260 -2.14 9.52 -16.11
CA PRO A 260 -1.87 8.65 -14.98
C PRO A 260 -2.45 7.23 -15.10
N THR A 261 -3.31 6.98 -16.08
CA THR A 261 -4.10 5.74 -16.17
C THR A 261 -3.30 4.57 -16.75
N PRO A 262 -2.70 4.66 -17.95
CA PRO A 262 -2.10 3.51 -18.61
C PRO A 262 -0.76 3.10 -17.98
N VAL A 263 -0.47 1.79 -18.05
CA VAL A 263 0.76 1.13 -17.57
C VAL A 263 1.45 0.38 -18.71
N GLU A 264 1.67 1.06 -19.82
CA GLU A 264 2.12 0.47 -21.10
C GLU A 264 3.42 -0.33 -20.98
N LEU A 265 4.39 0.15 -20.19
CA LEU A 265 5.66 -0.55 -20.00
C LEU A 265 5.47 -1.89 -19.26
N ILE A 266 4.53 -1.96 -18.31
CA ILE A 266 4.18 -3.20 -17.60
C ILE A 266 3.49 -4.17 -18.57
N GLU A 267 2.55 -3.68 -19.38
CA GLU A 267 1.86 -4.53 -20.35
C GLU A 267 2.80 -5.01 -21.47
N LYS A 268 3.76 -4.18 -21.90
CA LYS A 268 4.83 -4.60 -22.81
C LYS A 268 5.72 -5.66 -22.17
N PHE A 269 6.13 -5.47 -20.92
CA PHE A 269 6.95 -6.42 -20.18
C PHE A 269 6.26 -7.78 -20.07
N LYS A 270 4.99 -7.84 -19.68
CA LYS A 270 4.21 -9.09 -19.60
C LYS A 270 4.20 -9.85 -20.94
N LYS A 271 3.97 -9.15 -22.05
CA LYS A 271 4.00 -9.75 -23.41
C LYS A 271 5.37 -10.29 -23.82
N MET A 272 6.45 -9.89 -23.15
CA MET A 272 7.79 -10.41 -23.40
C MET A 272 8.12 -11.65 -22.56
N LEU A 273 7.29 -11.96 -21.55
CA LEU A 273 7.41 -13.17 -20.73
C LEU A 273 6.63 -14.36 -21.32
N ASP A 274 5.59 -14.07 -22.12
CA ASP A 274 4.81 -15.06 -22.90
C ASP A 274 5.57 -15.51 -24.17
#